data_AF-A0A660Q613-F1
#
_entry.id   AF-A0A660Q613-F1
#
_cell.length_a   1.000
_cell.length_b   1.000
_cell.length_c   1.000
_cell.angle_alpha   90.00
_cell.angle_beta   90.00
_cell.angle_gamma   90.00
#
_symmetry.space_group_name_H-M   'P 1'
#
loop_
_entity.id
_entity.type
_entity.pdbx_description
1 polymer ?
#
loop_
_entity_poly.entity_id
_entity_poly.type
_entity_poly.pdbx_seq_one_letter_code
_entity_poly.pdbx_strand_id
1 'polypeptide(L)'
;MAPLTLDHDWLVTRIEQLRTGMLEDATAIGDALGSALNRLRSSKAKSKVVILLTYGVNNAGTLDPRLAAELASSLGVKVYTVGVGTRGWAPYPIRDSWGNIRYVPQPVEIDEALLRDIAGTTGGRYFRATDIRTMKQAYAEIDRLEKTQLKVKYYTKYAELFPWALAGALLLLVAEKILSLTVAVRIP
;
A
#
# COMPACT_ATOMS: atom_id res chain seq x y z
N MET A 1 9.26 -3.21 -5.83
CA MET A 1 8.57 -3.19 -4.53
C MET A 1 8.43 -1.74 -4.03
N ALA A 2 7.28 -1.36 -3.49
CA ALA A 2 7.03 -0.05 -2.88
C ALA A 2 7.15 -0.12 -1.34
N PRO A 3 7.67 0.90 -0.64
CA PRO A 3 7.57 0.98 0.82
C PRO A 3 6.14 1.29 1.26
N LEU A 4 5.83 1.09 2.55
CA LEU A 4 4.54 1.49 3.12
C LEU A 4 4.45 3.02 3.11
N THR A 5 3.44 3.58 2.45
CA THR A 5 3.28 5.02 2.26
C THR A 5 1.81 5.43 2.26
N LEU A 6 1.54 6.70 2.57
CA LEU A 6 0.24 7.35 2.38
C LEU A 6 0.17 8.13 1.07
N ASP A 7 1.28 8.22 0.34
CA ASP A 7 1.36 8.87 -0.97
C ASP A 7 0.84 7.92 -2.05
N HIS A 8 -0.46 8.05 -2.34
CA HIS A 8 -1.14 7.22 -3.33
C HIS A 8 -0.72 7.56 -4.76
N ASP A 9 -0.43 8.83 -5.07
CA ASP A 9 -0.04 9.28 -6.41
C ASP A 9 1.31 8.70 -6.82
N TRP A 10 2.26 8.70 -5.89
CA TRP A 10 3.55 8.03 -6.09
C TRP A 10 3.39 6.53 -6.33
N LEU A 11 2.49 5.87 -5.59
CA LEU A 11 2.24 4.44 -5.76
C LEU A 11 1.64 4.11 -7.12
N VAL A 12 0.66 4.90 -7.58
CA VAL A 12 0.05 4.73 -8.92
C VAL A 12 1.12 4.89 -10.00
N THR A 13 1.93 5.94 -9.93
CA THR A 13 3.04 6.15 -10.87
C THR A 13 4.01 4.96 -10.90
N ARG A 14 4.25 4.33 -9.74
CA ARG A 14 5.13 3.16 -9.65
C ARG A 14 4.51 1.91 -10.25
N ILE A 15 3.19 1.74 -10.15
CA ILE A 15 2.45 0.63 -10.75
C ILE A 15 2.43 0.75 -12.28
N GLU A 16 2.26 1.97 -12.81
CA GLU A 16 2.26 2.23 -14.26
C GLU A 16 3.60 1.89 -14.94
N GLN A 17 4.70 1.88 -14.19
CA GLN A 17 6.01 1.49 -14.67
C GLN A 17 6.21 -0.04 -14.77
N LEU A 18 5.30 -0.84 -14.21
CA LEU A 18 5.39 -2.30 -14.27
C LEU A 18 5.12 -2.79 -15.68
N ARG A 19 6.01 -3.64 -16.20
CA ARG A 19 5.88 -4.29 -17.51
C ARG A 19 5.82 -5.80 -17.34
N THR A 20 5.04 -6.45 -18.19
CA THR A 20 5.03 -7.92 -18.29
C THR A 20 6.36 -8.41 -18.86
N GLY A 21 6.83 -9.59 -18.43
CA GLY A 21 8.09 -10.17 -18.89
C GLY A 21 9.35 -9.62 -18.22
N MET A 22 9.21 -8.86 -17.13
CA MET A 22 10.34 -8.43 -16.29
C MET A 22 10.88 -9.54 -15.37
N LEU A 23 10.09 -10.59 -15.16
CA LEU A 23 10.40 -11.75 -14.33
C LEU A 23 10.08 -13.01 -15.13
N GLU A 24 10.70 -14.13 -14.74
CA GLU A 24 10.33 -15.45 -15.24
C GLU A 24 8.88 -15.77 -14.88
N ASP A 25 8.20 -16.58 -15.70
CA ASP A 25 6.82 -17.01 -15.50
C ASP A 25 6.71 -17.98 -14.31
N ALA A 26 6.83 -17.43 -13.11
CA ALA A 26 6.88 -18.14 -11.84
C ALA A 26 6.05 -17.39 -10.79
N THR A 27 5.33 -18.16 -9.97
CA THR A 27 4.46 -17.65 -8.90
C THR A 27 4.97 -18.19 -7.57
N ALA A 28 5.64 -17.32 -6.80
CA ALA A 28 6.18 -17.62 -5.47
C ALA A 28 5.32 -16.97 -4.38
N ILE A 29 4.21 -17.62 -4.03
CA ILE A 29 3.21 -17.09 -3.08
C ILE A 29 3.81 -16.97 -1.67
N GLY A 30 4.52 -18.01 -1.21
CA GLY A 30 5.10 -18.02 0.14
C GLY A 30 6.15 -16.92 0.30
N ASP A 31 7.09 -16.80 -0.64
CA ASP A 31 8.12 -15.75 -0.59
C ASP A 31 7.51 -14.34 -0.67
N ALA A 32 6.46 -14.14 -1.48
CA ALA A 32 5.73 -12.88 -1.56
C ALA A 32 5.07 -12.52 -0.22
N LEU A 33 4.41 -13.49 0.43
CA LEU A 33 3.87 -13.32 1.78
C LEU A 33 4.98 -13.03 2.79
N GLY A 34 6.07 -13.80 2.79
CA GLY A 34 7.22 -13.58 3.66
C GLY A 34 7.80 -12.16 3.54
N SER A 35 7.93 -11.65 2.32
CA SER A 35 8.38 -10.27 2.06
C SER A 35 7.41 -9.23 2.61
N ALA A 36 6.10 -9.43 2.41
CA ALA A 36 5.07 -8.55 2.97
C ALA A 36 5.08 -8.56 4.50
N LEU A 37 5.18 -9.75 5.12
CA LEU A 37 5.25 -9.92 6.57
C LEU A 37 6.50 -9.29 7.16
N ASN A 38 7.65 -9.43 6.51
CA ASN A 38 8.88 -8.78 6.95
C ASN A 38 8.73 -7.24 6.99
N ARG A 39 7.99 -6.66 6.03
CA ARG A 39 7.64 -5.23 6.03
C ARG A 39 6.69 -4.86 7.18
N LEU A 40 5.72 -5.72 7.50
CA LEU A 40 4.69 -5.44 8.51
C LEU A 40 5.14 -5.74 9.95
N ARG A 41 6.18 -6.55 10.13
CA ARG A 41 6.67 -6.97 11.45
C ARG A 41 7.01 -5.79 12.37
N SER A 42 7.61 -4.73 11.83
CA SER A 42 7.99 -3.52 12.59
C SER A 42 6.87 -2.46 12.69
N SER A 43 5.72 -2.70 12.07
CA SER A 43 4.61 -1.75 12.09
C SER A 43 3.94 -1.68 13.47
N LYS A 44 3.76 -0.45 13.97
CA LYS A 44 3.03 -0.14 15.22
C LYS A 44 1.50 -0.04 15.01
N ALA A 45 1.01 -0.32 13.81
CA ALA A 45 -0.42 -0.24 13.50
C ALA A 45 -1.22 -1.28 14.29
N LYS A 46 -2.43 -0.90 14.73
CA LYS A 46 -3.35 -1.78 15.45
C LYS A 46 -3.95 -2.87 14.55
N SER A 47 -4.26 -2.54 13.31
CA SER A 47 -4.66 -3.51 12.27
C SER A 47 -3.56 -3.61 11.22
N LYS A 48 -3.24 -4.83 10.81
CA LYS A 48 -2.26 -5.15 9.77
C LYS A 48 -2.89 -6.12 8.80
N VAL A 49 -2.87 -5.77 7.53
CA VAL A 49 -3.57 -6.49 6.48
C VAL A 49 -2.65 -6.67 5.29
N VAL A 50 -2.69 -7.86 4.69
CA VAL A 50 -2.08 -8.16 3.40
C VAL A 50 -3.19 -8.58 2.44
N ILE A 51 -3.16 -8.04 1.22
CA ILE A 51 -4.05 -8.47 0.13
C ILE A 51 -3.18 -9.19 -0.90
N LEU A 52 -3.33 -10.51 -0.99
CA LEU A 52 -2.65 -11.36 -1.96
C LEU A 52 -3.51 -11.46 -3.22
N LEU A 53 -3.04 -10.87 -4.31
CA LEU A 53 -3.66 -10.96 -5.64
C LEU A 53 -2.85 -11.95 -6.49
N THR A 54 -3.47 -13.02 -7.00
CA THR A 54 -2.78 -14.00 -7.87
C THR A 54 -3.72 -14.59 -8.92
N TYR A 55 -3.17 -14.91 -10.08
CA TYR A 55 -3.88 -15.58 -11.18
C TYR A 55 -3.38 -17.02 -11.42
N GLY A 56 -2.45 -17.52 -10.60
CA GLY A 56 -1.78 -18.80 -10.82
C GLY A 56 -1.60 -19.63 -9.55
N VAL A 57 -1.03 -20.81 -9.75
CA VAL A 57 -0.65 -21.77 -8.70
C VAL A 57 0.76 -21.49 -8.20
N ASN A 58 1.03 -21.78 -6.92
CA ASN A 58 2.37 -21.67 -6.38
C ASN A 58 3.28 -22.74 -7.02
N ASN A 59 4.19 -22.31 -7.89
CA ASN A 59 5.09 -23.19 -8.64
C ASN A 59 6.58 -22.87 -8.43
N ALA A 60 6.88 -21.84 -7.63
CA ALA A 60 8.23 -21.39 -7.33
C ALA A 60 8.33 -20.86 -5.90
N GLY A 61 9.55 -20.47 -5.51
CA GLY A 61 9.84 -19.93 -4.20
C GLY A 61 10.34 -20.98 -3.22
N THR A 62 10.86 -20.51 -2.10
CA THR A 62 11.51 -21.35 -1.07
C THR A 62 10.63 -21.55 0.16
N LEU A 63 9.79 -20.56 0.48
CA LEU A 63 8.87 -20.59 1.60
C LEU A 63 7.55 -21.26 1.18
N ASP A 64 7.10 -22.22 1.98
CA ASP A 64 5.78 -22.83 1.81
C ASP A 64 4.66 -21.80 2.09
N PRO A 65 3.64 -21.69 1.22
CA PRO A 65 2.57 -20.70 1.40
C PRO A 65 1.71 -20.91 2.65
N ARG A 66 1.52 -22.16 3.12
CA ARG A 66 0.77 -22.45 4.35
C ARG A 66 1.60 -22.05 5.57
N LEU A 67 2.89 -22.37 5.57
CA LEU A 67 3.81 -21.88 6.62
C LEU A 67 3.84 -20.34 6.65
N ALA A 68 3.85 -19.68 5.50
CA ALA A 68 3.76 -18.22 5.44
C ALA A 68 2.44 -17.69 6.04
N ALA A 69 1.33 -18.40 5.86
CA ALA A 69 0.05 -18.05 6.48
C ALA A 69 0.06 -18.23 8.01
N GLU A 70 0.69 -19.29 8.52
CA GLU A 70 0.87 -19.49 9.96
C GLU A 70 1.72 -18.38 10.59
N LEU A 71 2.80 -17.96 9.90
CA LEU A 71 3.61 -16.82 10.31
C LEU A 71 2.81 -15.52 10.30
N ALA A 72 1.97 -15.31 9.29
CA ALA A 72 1.08 -14.14 9.22
C ALA A 72 0.13 -14.10 10.42
N SER A 73 -0.51 -15.24 10.72
CA SER A 73 -1.42 -15.39 11.85
C SER A 73 -0.72 -15.10 13.18
N SER A 74 0.48 -15.66 13.38
CA SER A 74 1.32 -15.42 14.56
C SER A 74 1.74 -13.96 14.75
N LEU A 75 1.87 -13.20 13.66
CA LEU A 75 2.19 -11.76 13.66
C LEU A 75 0.94 -10.86 13.80
N GLY A 76 -0.25 -11.45 13.91
CA GLY A 76 -1.52 -10.73 13.94
C GLY A 76 -1.83 -10.03 12.62
N VAL A 77 -1.35 -10.57 11.50
CA VAL A 77 -1.58 -10.05 10.15
C VAL A 77 -2.66 -10.87 9.47
N LYS A 78 -3.75 -10.21 9.08
CA LYS A 78 -4.82 -10.86 8.29
C LYS A 78 -4.45 -10.86 6.82
N VAL A 79 -4.63 -12.00 6.15
CA VAL A 79 -4.36 -12.15 4.72
C VAL A 79 -5.67 -12.35 3.98
N TYR A 80 -6.02 -11.40 3.11
CA TYR A 80 -7.11 -11.53 2.16
C TYR A 80 -6.55 -12.03 0.83
N THR A 81 -7.15 -13.07 0.27
CA THR A 81 -6.68 -13.67 -0.98
C THR A 81 -7.69 -13.39 -2.10
N VAL A 82 -7.19 -12.93 -3.25
CA VAL A 82 -8.00 -12.58 -4.41
C VAL A 82 -7.48 -13.36 -5.62
N GLY A 83 -8.22 -14.38 -6.04
CA GLY A 83 -7.92 -15.16 -7.23
C GLY A 83 -8.46 -14.48 -8.48
N VAL A 84 -7.58 -14.08 -9.40
CA VAL A 84 -7.93 -13.36 -10.63
C VAL A 84 -7.92 -14.30 -11.82
N GLY A 85 -9.03 -14.40 -12.53
CA GLY A 85 -9.10 -15.15 -13.77
C GLY A 85 -10.48 -15.69 -14.05
N THR A 86 -10.80 -15.82 -15.33
CA THR A 86 -12.02 -16.49 -15.78
C THR A 86 -12.03 -17.95 -15.32
N ARG A 87 -13.22 -18.53 -15.19
CA ARG A 87 -13.34 -19.98 -14.94
C ARG A 87 -13.26 -20.69 -16.29
N GLY A 88 -12.59 -21.84 -16.33
CA GLY A 88 -12.43 -22.62 -17.54
C GLY A 88 -11.15 -22.24 -18.29
N TRP A 89 -11.30 -21.69 -19.49
CA TRP A 89 -10.19 -21.52 -20.44
C TRP A 89 -9.89 -20.05 -20.71
N ALA A 90 -8.61 -19.72 -20.88
CA ALA A 90 -8.14 -18.40 -21.29
C ALA A 90 -7.09 -18.53 -22.42
N PRO A 91 -7.01 -17.56 -23.35
CA PRO A 91 -6.00 -17.56 -24.39
C PRO A 91 -4.61 -17.30 -23.78
N TYR A 92 -3.70 -18.27 -23.92
CA TYR A 92 -2.31 -18.17 -23.46
C TYR A 92 -1.36 -18.05 -24.67
N PRO A 93 -0.40 -17.11 -24.65
CA PRO A 93 0.56 -16.95 -25.74
C PRO A 93 1.62 -18.06 -25.69
N ILE A 94 1.72 -18.85 -26.76
CA ILE A 94 2.80 -19.82 -26.99
C ILE A 94 3.65 -19.35 -28.17
N ARG A 95 4.97 -19.58 -28.10
CA ARG A 95 5.87 -19.40 -29.24
C ARG A 95 5.89 -20.68 -30.06
N ASP A 96 5.62 -20.58 -31.36
CA ASP A 96 5.82 -21.69 -32.28
C ASP A 96 7.31 -21.90 -32.62
N SER A 97 7.61 -22.99 -33.32
CA SER A 97 8.97 -23.34 -33.76
C SER A 97 9.60 -22.31 -34.71
N TRP A 98 8.82 -21.38 -35.24
CA TRP A 98 9.25 -20.28 -36.11
C TRP A 98 9.31 -18.92 -35.38
N GLY A 99 9.04 -18.89 -34.07
CA GLY A 99 9.12 -17.70 -33.23
C GLY A 99 7.86 -16.81 -33.23
N ASN A 100 6.77 -17.20 -33.89
CA ASN A 100 5.53 -16.44 -33.87
C ASN A 100 4.75 -16.71 -32.58
N ILE A 101 4.08 -15.68 -32.06
CA ILE A 101 3.19 -15.80 -30.91
C ILE A 101 1.81 -16.25 -31.39
N ARG A 102 1.37 -17.43 -30.96
CA ARG A 102 0.00 -17.94 -31.17
C ARG A 102 -0.70 -18.04 -29.83
N TYR A 103 -1.99 -17.70 -29.80
CA TYR A 103 -2.80 -17.88 -28.59
C TYR A 103 -3.52 -19.22 -28.65
N VAL A 104 -3.30 -20.05 -27.63
CA VAL A 104 -4.02 -21.32 -27.46
C VAL A 104 -4.88 -21.27 -26.20
N PRO A 105 -6.09 -21.85 -26.21
CA PRO A 105 -6.86 -21.98 -24.98
C PRO A 105 -6.09 -22.87 -23.99
N GLN A 106 -5.80 -22.34 -22.80
CA GLN A 106 -5.24 -23.10 -21.69
C GLN A 106 -6.19 -23.02 -20.48
N PRO A 107 -6.33 -24.09 -19.67
CA PRO A 107 -7.15 -24.00 -18.47
C PRO A 107 -6.54 -22.97 -17.50
N VAL A 108 -7.39 -22.14 -16.93
CA VAL A 108 -6.99 -21.20 -15.87
C VAL A 108 -6.84 -22.00 -14.58
N GLU A 109 -5.60 -22.29 -14.21
CA GLU A 109 -5.28 -23.03 -12.99
C GLU A 109 -5.08 -22.04 -11.83
N ILE A 110 -6.06 -22.02 -10.92
CA ILE A 110 -5.97 -21.27 -9.66
C ILE A 110 -6.24 -22.24 -8.53
N ASP A 111 -5.30 -22.33 -7.60
CA ASP A 111 -5.46 -23.15 -6.40
C ASP A 111 -6.35 -22.43 -5.37
N GLU A 112 -7.66 -22.47 -5.60
CA GLU A 112 -8.62 -21.87 -4.68
C GLU A 112 -8.58 -22.52 -3.29
N ALA A 113 -8.18 -23.79 -3.19
CA ALA A 113 -8.09 -24.48 -1.91
C ALA A 113 -6.97 -23.87 -1.07
N LEU A 114 -5.78 -23.69 -1.66
CA LEU A 114 -4.66 -23.01 -1.00
C LEU A 114 -5.00 -21.57 -0.63
N LEU A 115 -5.62 -20.81 -1.53
CA LEU A 115 -5.98 -19.42 -1.25
C LEU A 115 -7.02 -19.28 -0.13
N ARG A 116 -7.99 -20.22 -0.06
CA ARG A 116 -8.94 -20.31 1.05
C ARG A 116 -8.26 -20.68 2.35
N ASP A 117 -7.31 -21.61 2.32
CA ASP A 117 -6.54 -22.04 3.49
C ASP A 117 -5.73 -20.87 4.07
N ILE A 118 -4.97 -20.16 3.24
CA ILE A 118 -4.19 -18.98 3.65
C ILE A 118 -5.09 -17.92 4.30
N ALA A 119 -6.23 -17.62 3.67
CA ALA A 119 -7.18 -16.66 4.21
C ALA A 119 -7.80 -17.15 5.52
N GLY A 120 -8.18 -18.43 5.61
CA GLY A 120 -8.78 -19.03 6.80
C GLY A 120 -7.84 -19.02 8.00
N THR A 121 -6.59 -19.46 7.82
CA THR A 121 -5.56 -19.52 8.86
C THR A 121 -5.25 -18.15 9.48
N THR A 122 -5.43 -17.08 8.72
CA THR A 122 -5.10 -15.71 9.14
C THR A 122 -6.33 -14.88 9.55
N GLY A 123 -7.53 -15.46 9.49
CA GLY A 123 -8.79 -14.76 9.78
C GLY A 123 -9.21 -13.74 8.71
N GLY A 124 -8.67 -13.86 7.50
CA GLY A 124 -9.10 -13.11 6.32
C GLY A 124 -10.21 -13.82 5.54
N ARG A 125 -10.43 -13.39 4.30
CA ARG A 125 -11.42 -13.99 3.38
C ARG A 125 -10.84 -14.16 1.98
N TYR A 126 -11.28 -15.22 1.31
CA TYR A 126 -11.00 -15.47 -0.10
C TYR A 126 -12.06 -14.82 -1.00
N PHE A 127 -11.61 -14.22 -2.10
CA PHE A 127 -12.45 -13.64 -3.13
C PHE A 127 -12.05 -14.17 -4.51
N ARG A 128 -13.04 -14.46 -5.35
CA ARG A 128 -12.84 -14.77 -6.77
C ARG A 128 -13.18 -13.54 -7.61
N ALA A 129 -12.20 -13.03 -8.34
CA ALA A 129 -12.36 -11.90 -9.26
C ALA A 129 -12.29 -12.40 -10.71
N THR A 130 -13.45 -12.48 -11.37
CA THR A 130 -13.54 -12.88 -12.78
C THR A 130 -13.53 -11.68 -13.73
N ASP A 131 -13.86 -10.49 -13.23
CA ASP A 131 -13.89 -9.24 -13.96
C ASP A 131 -13.53 -8.04 -13.06
N ILE A 132 -13.40 -6.85 -13.64
CA ILE A 132 -13.06 -5.61 -12.91
C ILE A 132 -14.13 -5.27 -11.86
N ARG A 133 -15.41 -5.61 -12.10
CA ARG A 133 -16.52 -5.28 -11.18
C ARG A 133 -16.44 -6.13 -9.92
N THR A 134 -16.28 -7.43 -10.07
CA THR A 134 -16.09 -8.39 -8.97
C THR A 134 -14.81 -8.09 -8.18
N MET A 135 -13.74 -7.66 -8.87
CA MET A 135 -12.53 -7.17 -8.20
C MET A 135 -12.80 -5.94 -7.32
N LYS A 136 -13.49 -4.92 -7.87
CA LYS A 136 -13.89 -3.73 -7.08
C LYS A 136 -14.76 -4.08 -5.88
N GLN A 137 -15.69 -5.02 -6.03
CA GLN A 137 -16.53 -5.51 -4.94
C GLN A 137 -15.71 -6.20 -3.84
N ALA A 138 -14.73 -7.01 -4.20
CA ALA A 138 -13.83 -7.64 -3.23
C ALA A 138 -13.06 -6.59 -2.40
N TYR A 139 -12.49 -5.57 -3.05
CA TYR A 139 -11.81 -4.49 -2.34
C TYR A 139 -12.76 -3.67 -1.45
N ALA A 140 -13.98 -3.40 -1.90
CA ALA A 140 -14.98 -2.70 -1.08
C ALA A 140 -15.39 -3.51 0.16
N GLU A 141 -15.50 -4.84 0.03
CA GLU A 141 -15.77 -5.73 1.16
C GLU A 141 -14.62 -5.73 2.16
N ILE A 142 -13.37 -5.79 1.66
CA ILE A 142 -12.17 -5.70 2.52
C ILE A 142 -12.12 -4.36 3.26
N ASP A 143 -12.38 -3.24 2.58
CA ASP A 143 -12.45 -1.91 3.21
C ASP A 143 -13.48 -1.88 4.33
N ARG A 144 -14.67 -2.45 4.11
CA ARG A 144 -15.73 -2.53 5.14
C ARG A 144 -15.30 -3.35 6.35
N LEU A 145 -14.60 -4.46 6.14
CA LEU A 145 -14.15 -5.35 7.21
C LEU A 145 -12.99 -4.77 8.03
N GLU A 146 -12.12 -3.99 7.39
CA GLU A 146 -10.89 -3.47 8.00
C GLU A 146 -10.95 -1.99 8.36
N LYS A 147 -12.12 -1.35 8.20
CA LYS A 147 -12.35 0.07 8.50
C LYS A 147 -12.03 0.40 9.95
N THR A 148 -10.76 0.73 10.17
CA THR A 148 -10.25 1.22 11.44
C THR A 148 -10.22 2.75 11.35
N GLN A 149 -10.75 3.45 12.36
CA GLN A 149 -10.64 4.90 12.44
C GLN A 149 -9.16 5.30 12.58
N LEU A 150 -8.49 5.59 11.46
CA LEU A 150 -7.17 6.21 11.45
C LEU A 150 -7.33 7.63 11.99
N LYS A 151 -6.95 7.85 13.26
CA LYS A 151 -6.70 9.19 13.78
C LYS A 151 -5.44 9.71 13.11
N VAL A 152 -5.58 10.27 11.91
CA VAL A 152 -4.50 10.97 11.22
C VAL A 152 -4.11 12.15 12.11
N LYS A 153 -2.93 12.08 12.72
CA LYS A 153 -2.34 13.22 13.40
C LYS A 153 -1.82 14.16 12.32
N TYR A 154 -2.61 15.17 11.96
CA TYR A 154 -2.13 16.29 11.18
C TYR A 154 -1.02 16.99 11.96
N TYR A 155 0.21 16.92 11.45
CA TYR A 155 1.31 17.76 11.95
C TYR A 155 1.21 19.12 11.26
N THR A 156 0.39 20.00 11.80
CA THR A 156 0.37 21.41 11.37
C THR A 156 1.64 22.07 11.88
N LYS A 157 2.58 22.37 10.99
CA LYS A 157 3.71 23.26 11.31
C LYS A 157 3.18 24.69 11.34
N TYR A 158 2.98 25.23 12.53
CA TYR A 158 2.75 26.67 12.70
C TYR A 158 4.08 27.40 12.52
N ALA A 159 4.10 28.39 11.63
CA ALA A 159 5.16 29.39 11.62
C ALA A 159 4.73 30.54 12.53
N GLU A 160 5.44 30.73 13.64
CA GLU A 160 5.16 31.84 14.56
C GLU A 160 5.67 33.14 13.95
N LEU A 161 4.75 33.96 13.41
CA LEU A 161 5.06 35.28 12.85
C LEU A 161 5.06 36.41 13.91
N PHE A 162 4.59 36.12 15.14
CA PHE A 162 4.55 37.07 16.25
C PHE A 162 5.90 37.74 16.61
N PRO A 163 7.07 37.05 16.54
CA PRO A 163 8.35 37.69 16.84
C PRO A 163 8.64 38.93 15.98
N TRP A 164 8.22 38.92 14.72
CA TRP A 164 8.36 40.07 13.82
C TRP A 164 7.45 41.24 14.21
N ALA A 165 6.21 40.95 14.60
CA ALA A 165 5.27 41.95 15.09
C ALA A 165 5.74 42.56 16.41
N LEU A 166 6.27 41.74 17.32
CA LEU A 166 6.82 42.19 18.61
C LEU A 166 8.05 43.08 18.40
N ALA A 167 8.97 42.68 17.51
CA ALA A 167 10.14 43.49 17.17
C ALA A 167 9.73 44.86 16.59
N GLY A 168 8.72 44.90 15.71
CA GLY A 168 8.17 46.14 15.16
C GLY A 168 7.56 47.06 16.23
N ALA A 169 6.78 46.50 17.16
CA ALA A 169 6.19 47.25 18.27
C ALA A 169 7.27 47.82 19.22
N LEU A 170 8.30 47.04 19.53
CA LEU A 170 9.41 47.48 20.36
C LEU A 170 10.18 48.63 19.71
N LEU A 171 10.42 48.55 18.39
CA LEU A 171 11.06 49.61 17.61
C LEU A 171 10.28 50.92 17.66
N LEU A 172 8.95 50.85 17.52
CA LEU A 172 8.08 52.03 17.61
C LEU A 172 8.10 52.67 19.00
N LEU A 173 8.14 51.87 20.07
CA LEU A 173 8.27 52.39 21.44
C LEU A 173 9.61 53.07 21.67
N VAL A 174 10.71 52.48 21.18
CA VAL A 174 12.03 53.11 21.27
C VAL A 174 12.07 54.41 20.47
N ALA A 175 11.48 54.43 19.27
CA ALA A 175 11.38 55.64 18.46
C ALA A 175 10.54 56.74 19.15
N GLU A 176 9.42 56.38 19.80
CA GLU A 176 8.61 57.31 20.60
C GLU A 176 9.43 57.91 21.74
N LYS A 177 10.23 57.12 22.47
CA LYS A 177 11.08 57.66 23.53
C LYS A 177 12.21 58.53 23.03
N ILE A 178 12.88 58.17 21.94
CA ILE A 178 13.91 59.02 21.34
C ILE A 178 13.29 60.35 20.87
N LEU A 179 12.12 60.31 20.22
CA LEU A 179 11.45 61.51 19.74
C LEU A 179 10.96 62.39 20.90
N SER A 180 10.37 61.80 21.94
CA SER A 180 9.92 62.52 23.14
C SER A 180 11.08 63.22 23.86
N LEU A 181 12.22 62.54 24.01
CA LEU A 181 13.43 63.14 24.59
C LEU A 181 14.03 64.24 23.70
N THR A 182 13.95 64.09 22.37
CA THR A 182 14.48 65.07 21.41
C THR A 182 13.58 66.31 21.30
N VAL A 183 12.25 66.14 21.38
CA VAL A 183 11.27 67.24 21.38
C VAL A 183 11.29 67.99 22.71
N ALA A 184 11.50 67.31 23.84
CA ALA A 184 11.65 67.94 25.15
C ALA A 184 12.94 68.79 25.30
N VAL A 185 13.98 68.50 24.50
CA VAL A 185 15.23 69.29 24.47
C VAL A 185 15.11 70.53 23.58
N ARG A 186 14.02 70.69 22.80
CA ARG A 186 13.89 71.77 21.80
C ARG A 186 12.80 72.81 22.12
N ILE A 187 12.58 73.07 23.41
CA ILE A 187 11.81 74.26 23.85
C ILE A 187 12.63 75.06 24.87
N PRO A 188 13.43 76.04 24.41
CA PRO A 188 13.39 77.41 24.91
C PRO A 188 12.32 78.25 24.18
#